data_AF-A0A3D4PJ33-F1
#
_entry.id   AF-A0A3D4PJ33-F1
#
_cell.length_a   1.000
_cell.length_b   1.000
_cell.length_c   1.000
_cell.angle_alpha   90.00
_cell.angle_beta   90.00
_cell.angle_gamma   90.00
#
_symmetry.space_group_name_H-M   'P 1'
#
loop_
_entity.id
_entity.type
_entity.pdbx_description
1 polymer ?
#
loop_
_entity_poly.entity_id
_entity_poly.type
_entity_poly.pdbx_seq_one_letter_code
_entity_poly.pdbx_strand_id
1 'polypeptide(L)'
;MMDNRINKDVPESFRHEEIHEAIYELETFCNEVNQYGIGPKFEELSLKLSQFRSILANHFIEEQLFLLALIKRGAQISQAQYGQILEEHTVILERLADVLERLESGNHRSRNWSTVWDEFNDIIDRIAEHE
;
A
#
# COMPACT_ATOMS: atom_id res chain seq x y z
N MET A 1 -35.31 -4.12 -10.98
CA MET A 1 -35.18 -3.57 -9.62
C MET A 1 -34.34 -4.52 -8.80
N MET A 2 -33.04 -4.25 -8.71
CA MET A 2 -32.20 -4.68 -7.59
C MET A 2 -31.36 -3.45 -7.27
N ASP A 3 -31.82 -2.76 -6.23
CA ASP A 3 -31.28 -1.50 -5.73
C ASP A 3 -29.90 -1.85 -5.14
N ASN A 4 -28.82 -1.39 -5.78
CA ASN A 4 -27.43 -1.69 -5.42
C ASN A 4 -27.05 -0.87 -4.17
N ARG A 5 -27.71 -1.16 -3.04
CA ARG A 5 -27.63 -0.39 -1.79
C ARG A 5 -26.32 -0.59 -1.02
N ILE A 6 -25.43 -1.47 -1.48
CA ILE A 6 -24.14 -1.73 -0.83
C ILE A 6 -23.19 -0.52 -1.00
N ASN A 7 -23.33 0.26 -2.07
CA ASN A 7 -22.47 1.42 -2.36
C ASN A 7 -22.77 2.69 -1.54
N LYS A 8 -23.75 2.69 -0.62
CA LYS A 8 -24.11 3.91 0.13
C LYS A 8 -23.61 3.97 1.58
N ASP A 9 -23.16 2.85 2.13
CA ASP A 9 -22.82 2.74 3.55
C ASP A 9 -21.31 2.56 3.82
N VAL A 10 -20.48 2.51 2.76
CA VAL A 10 -19.01 2.56 2.87
C VAL A 10 -18.59 4.00 2.54
N PRO A 11 -18.08 4.78 3.50
CA PRO A 11 -17.59 6.13 3.23
C PRO A 11 -16.45 6.10 2.21
N GLU A 12 -16.51 6.95 1.17
CA GLU A 12 -15.48 7.15 0.13
C GLU A 12 -14.11 7.65 0.66
N SER A 13 -13.90 7.72 1.97
CA SER A 13 -12.76 8.44 2.56
C SER A 13 -12.29 7.76 3.84
N PHE A 14 -11.60 6.62 3.70
CA PHE A 14 -10.72 6.10 4.74
C PHE A 14 -9.35 6.79 4.65
N ARG A 15 -9.22 8.06 5.04
CA ARG A 15 -7.93 8.76 5.17
C ARG A 15 -6.90 8.41 4.05
N HIS A 16 -7.35 8.33 2.79
CA HIS A 16 -6.43 8.02 1.69
C HIS A 16 -5.42 9.17 1.48
N GLU A 17 -5.70 10.35 2.04
CA GLU A 17 -4.78 11.50 2.04
C GLU A 17 -3.40 11.14 2.58
N GLU A 18 -3.29 10.44 3.72
CA GLU A 18 -1.99 10.06 4.30
C GLU A 18 -1.23 9.04 3.41
N ILE A 19 -1.97 8.13 2.74
CA ILE A 19 -1.40 7.18 1.78
C ILE A 19 -0.95 7.89 0.50
N HIS A 20 -1.78 8.77 -0.05
CA HIS A 20 -1.48 9.55 -1.24
C HIS A 20 -0.30 10.51 -1.02
N GLU A 21 -0.23 11.17 0.12
CA GLU A 21 0.93 12.00 0.50
C GLU A 21 2.20 11.16 0.57
N ALA A 22 2.16 9.99 1.21
CA ALA A 22 3.31 9.09 1.30
C ALA A 22 3.75 8.54 -0.07
N ILE A 23 2.81 8.20 -0.96
CA ILE A 23 3.09 7.81 -2.35
C ILE A 23 3.77 8.98 -3.09
N TYR A 24 3.22 10.18 -3.00
CA TYR A 24 3.76 11.37 -3.66
C TYR A 24 5.19 11.69 -3.18
N GLU A 25 5.47 11.55 -1.88
CA GLU A 25 6.82 11.74 -1.34
C GLU A 25 7.82 10.70 -1.88
N LEU A 26 7.39 9.45 -2.05
CA LEU A 26 8.20 8.37 -2.63
C LEU A 26 8.48 8.61 -4.12
N GLU A 27 7.45 8.97 -4.90
CA GLU A 27 7.60 9.34 -6.31
C GLU A 27 8.54 10.53 -6.50
N THR A 28 8.39 11.57 -5.69
CA THR A 28 9.25 12.75 -5.72
C THR A 28 10.70 12.36 -5.47
N PHE A 29 10.95 11.58 -4.42
CA PHE A 29 12.29 11.10 -4.09
C PHE A 29 12.92 10.27 -5.23
N CYS A 30 12.18 9.33 -5.82
CA CYS A 30 12.69 8.50 -6.90
C CYS A 30 12.95 9.29 -8.19
N ASN A 31 12.10 10.28 -8.49
CA ASN A 31 12.31 11.21 -9.59
C ASN A 31 13.57 12.07 -9.39
N GLU A 32 13.81 12.59 -8.19
CA GLU A 32 15.03 13.34 -7.88
C GLU A 32 16.29 12.47 -8.03
N VAL A 33 16.26 11.24 -7.51
CA VAL A 33 17.39 10.30 -7.65
C VAL A 33 17.68 9.99 -9.12
N ASN A 34 16.65 9.81 -9.94
CA ASN A 34 16.78 9.54 -11.38
C ASN A 34 17.26 10.76 -12.18
N GLN A 35 16.68 11.95 -11.93
CA GLN A 35 16.92 13.16 -12.71
C GLN A 35 18.29 13.77 -12.44
N TYR A 36 18.73 13.75 -11.18
CA TYR A 36 20.00 14.40 -10.78
C TYR A 36 21.20 13.45 -10.84
N GLY A 37 21.01 12.17 -11.17
CA GLY A 37 22.09 11.20 -11.32
C GLY A 37 22.92 11.00 -10.05
N ILE A 38 22.31 11.23 -8.87
CA ILE A 38 22.98 11.18 -7.56
C ILE A 38 23.34 9.74 -7.15
N GLY A 39 23.02 8.76 -8.00
CA GLY A 39 23.21 7.33 -7.73
C GLY A 39 22.14 6.80 -6.78
N PRO A 40 22.01 5.48 -6.67
CA PRO A 40 20.92 4.89 -5.90
C PRO A 40 21.12 5.13 -4.40
N LYS A 41 20.14 5.76 -3.77
CA LYS A 41 20.08 5.99 -2.32
C LYS A 41 19.25 4.90 -1.64
N PHE A 42 19.72 3.65 -1.73
CA PHE A 42 18.97 2.48 -1.27
C PHE A 42 18.62 2.53 0.23
N GLU A 43 19.50 3.06 1.08
CA GLU A 43 19.25 3.21 2.52
C GLU A 43 18.11 4.21 2.80
N GLU A 44 18.11 5.36 2.12
CA GLU A 44 17.06 6.38 2.26
C GLU A 44 15.73 5.88 1.67
N LEU A 45 15.78 5.13 0.55
CA LEU A 45 14.61 4.47 -0.01
C LEU A 45 14.03 3.43 0.95
N SER A 46 14.88 2.58 1.56
CA SER A 46 14.44 1.57 2.52
C SER A 46 13.72 2.21 3.70
N LEU A 47 14.28 3.31 4.22
CA LEU A 47 13.64 4.06 5.31
C LEU A 47 12.26 4.59 4.91
N LYS A 48 12.14 5.24 3.75
CA LYS A 48 10.87 5.79 3.27
C LYS A 48 9.83 4.71 2.99
N LEU A 49 10.23 3.59 2.38
CA LEU A 49 9.36 2.44 2.14
C LEU A 49 8.90 1.76 3.45
N SER A 50 9.77 1.73 4.46
CA SER A 50 9.43 1.19 5.78
C SER A 50 8.40 2.06 6.51
N GLN A 51 8.53 3.39 6.39
CA GLN A 51 7.54 4.34 6.86
C GLN A 51 6.20 4.15 6.14
N PHE A 52 6.22 4.06 4.80
CA PHE A 52 5.02 3.82 3.99
C PHE A 52 4.30 2.52 4.35
N ARG A 53 5.05 1.42 4.49
CA ARG A 53 4.50 0.14 4.94
C ARG A 53 3.82 0.25 6.31
N SER A 54 4.37 1.07 7.21
CA SER A 54 3.77 1.30 8.54
C SER A 54 2.47 2.09 8.46
N ILE A 55 2.39 3.08 7.55
CA ILE A 55 1.16 3.83 7.26
C ILE A 55 0.07 2.89 6.75
N LEU A 56 0.38 2.06 5.74
CA LEU A 56 -0.57 1.08 5.19
C LEU A 56 -1.03 0.06 6.23
N ALA A 57 -0.11 -0.45 7.05
CA ALA A 57 -0.48 -1.42 8.08
C ALA A 57 -1.47 -0.83 9.10
N ASN A 58 -1.28 0.44 9.49
CA ASN A 58 -2.22 1.12 10.37
C ASN A 58 -3.57 1.35 9.69
N HIS A 59 -3.55 1.83 8.44
CA HIS A 59 -4.77 2.04 7.66
C HIS A 59 -5.59 0.75 7.51
N PHE A 60 -4.95 -0.36 7.12
CA PHE A 60 -5.63 -1.66 7.00
C PHE A 60 -6.23 -2.14 8.34
N ILE A 61 -5.57 -1.89 9.48
CA ILE A 61 -6.14 -2.20 10.79
C ILE A 61 -7.40 -1.34 11.06
N GLU A 62 -7.37 -0.05 10.74
CA GLU A 62 -8.52 0.84 10.91
C GLU A 62 -9.70 0.42 10.04
N GLU A 63 -9.44 0.08 8.78
CA GLU A 63 -10.43 -0.40 7.84
C GLU A 63 -11.07 -1.71 8.33
N GLN A 64 -10.26 -2.67 8.79
CA GLN A 64 -10.75 -3.94 9.35
C GLN A 64 -11.66 -3.73 10.55
N LEU A 65 -11.27 -2.86 11.50
CA LEU A 65 -12.08 -2.53 12.67
C LEU A 65 -13.41 -1.91 12.27
N PHE A 66 -13.41 -1.06 11.24
CA PHE A 66 -14.60 -0.45 10.71
C PHE A 66 -15.52 -1.46 10.01
N LEU A 67 -14.99 -2.30 9.12
CA LEU A 67 -15.73 -3.34 8.42
C LEU A 67 -16.39 -4.29 9.43
N LEU A 68 -15.67 -4.68 10.49
CA LEU A 68 -16.23 -5.45 11.59
C LEU A 68 -17.37 -4.72 12.32
N ALA A 69 -17.25 -3.42 12.52
CA ALA A 69 -18.31 -2.62 13.13
C ALA A 69 -19.56 -2.53 12.22
N LEU A 70 -19.37 -2.41 10.91
CA LEU A 70 -20.47 -2.44 9.93
C LEU A 70 -21.17 -3.80 9.89
N ILE A 71 -20.41 -4.90 9.85
CA ILE A 71 -20.95 -6.26 9.91
C ILE A 71 -21.79 -6.45 11.17
N LYS A 72 -21.30 -6.00 12.33
CA LYS A 72 -22.05 -6.04 13.60
C LYS A 72 -23.33 -5.21 13.59
N ARG A 73 -23.39 -4.16 12.76
CA ARG A 73 -24.57 -3.30 12.57
C ARG A 73 -25.52 -3.80 11.47
N GLY A 74 -25.22 -4.94 10.86
CA GLY A 74 -26.09 -5.59 9.87
C GLY A 74 -25.74 -5.30 8.41
N ALA A 75 -24.57 -4.71 8.13
CA ALA A 75 -24.08 -4.58 6.76
C ALA A 75 -23.96 -5.95 6.08
N GLN A 76 -24.33 -6.01 4.80
CA GLN A 76 -24.34 -7.25 4.00
C GLN A 76 -22.97 -7.55 3.40
N ILE A 77 -21.94 -7.61 4.25
CA ILE A 77 -20.60 -8.07 3.86
C ILE A 77 -20.51 -9.55 4.20
N SER A 78 -20.36 -10.40 3.19
CA SER A 78 -20.21 -11.84 3.43
C SER A 78 -18.86 -12.15 4.09
N GLN A 79 -18.78 -13.28 4.80
CA GLN A 79 -17.52 -13.76 5.37
C GLN A 79 -16.45 -13.97 4.30
N ALA A 80 -16.84 -14.36 3.07
CA ALA A 80 -15.92 -14.53 1.95
C ALA A 80 -15.35 -13.18 1.48
N GLN A 81 -16.19 -12.15 1.34
CA GLN A 81 -15.74 -10.81 0.96
C GLN A 81 -14.81 -10.20 2.02
N TYR A 82 -15.18 -10.33 3.30
CA TYR A 82 -14.32 -9.86 4.39
C TYR A 82 -12.97 -10.61 4.40
N GLY A 83 -12.98 -11.92 4.18
CA GLY A 83 -11.76 -12.73 4.08
C GLY A 83 -10.85 -12.30 2.91
N GLN A 84 -11.44 -11.97 1.76
CA GLN A 84 -10.71 -11.49 0.59
C GLN A 84 -10.00 -10.16 0.86
N ILE A 85 -10.67 -9.20 1.52
CA ILE A 85 -10.07 -7.91 1.89
C ILE A 85 -8.84 -8.13 2.80
N LEU A 86 -8.96 -9.01 3.80
CA LEU A 86 -7.84 -9.35 4.69
C LEU A 86 -6.66 -9.99 3.93
N GLU A 87 -6.96 -10.85 2.96
CA GLU A 87 -5.94 -11.50 2.12
C GLU A 87 -5.21 -10.46 1.26
N GLU A 88 -5.95 -9.53 0.63
CA GLU A 88 -5.38 -8.44 -0.17
C GLU A 88 -4.45 -7.55 0.67
N HIS A 89 -4.89 -7.11 1.86
CA HIS A 89 -4.06 -6.35 2.81
C HIS A 89 -2.76 -7.07 3.16
N THR A 90 -2.87 -8.38 3.46
CA THR A 90 -1.73 -9.21 3.83
C THR A 90 -0.72 -9.30 2.69
N VAL A 91 -1.20 -9.58 1.48
CA VAL A 91 -0.37 -9.69 0.28
C VAL A 91 0.36 -8.37 0.00
N ILE A 92 -0.30 -7.21 0.12
CA ILE A 92 0.33 -5.90 -0.08
C ILE A 92 1.47 -5.68 0.93
N LEU A 93 1.22 -5.94 2.21
CA LEU A 93 2.22 -5.73 3.27
C LEU A 93 3.40 -6.70 3.20
N GLU A 94 3.16 -7.95 2.77
CA GLU A 94 4.22 -8.94 2.55
C GLU A 94 5.10 -8.55 1.37
N ARG A 95 4.52 -8.09 0.25
CA ARG A 95 5.30 -7.62 -0.90
C ARG A 95 6.19 -6.43 -0.55
N LEU A 96 5.70 -5.49 0.26
CA LEU A 96 6.52 -4.39 0.77
C LEU A 96 7.63 -4.87 1.69
N ALA A 97 7.36 -5.86 2.55
CA ALA A 97 8.39 -6.46 3.41
C ALA A 97 9.48 -7.14 2.59
N ASP A 98 9.11 -7.88 1.53
CA ASP A 98 10.06 -8.51 0.62
C ASP A 98 10.93 -7.48 -0.09
N VAL A 99 10.35 -6.36 -0.56
CA VAL A 99 11.11 -5.26 -1.18
C VAL A 99 12.11 -4.66 -0.17
N LEU A 100 11.68 -4.44 1.07
CA LEU A 100 12.52 -3.90 2.14
C LEU A 100 13.67 -4.83 2.51
N GLU A 101 13.41 -6.11 2.76
CA GLU A 101 14.46 -7.10 3.05
C GLU A 101 15.49 -7.13 1.91
N ARG A 102 15.00 -7.06 0.67
CA ARG A 102 15.81 -7.01 -0.53
C ARG A 102 16.66 -5.74 -0.60
N LEU A 103 16.15 -4.60 -0.14
CA LEU A 103 16.89 -3.35 0.00
C LEU A 103 17.85 -3.31 1.20
N GLU A 104 17.65 -4.13 2.22
CA GLU A 104 18.53 -4.11 3.40
C GLU A 104 19.65 -5.17 3.32
N SER A 105 19.43 -6.22 2.52
CA SER A 105 20.37 -7.34 2.35
C SER A 105 21.74 -6.98 1.75
N GLY A 106 21.98 -5.72 1.34
CA GLY A 106 23.27 -5.29 0.80
C GLY A 106 23.60 -5.87 -0.59
N ASN A 107 22.72 -6.70 -1.16
CA ASN A 107 22.90 -7.36 -2.45
C ASN A 107 22.61 -6.43 -3.64
N HIS A 108 22.83 -5.13 -3.45
CA HIS A 108 22.57 -4.03 -4.39
C HIS A 108 23.46 -4.08 -5.64
N ARG A 109 24.59 -4.78 -5.57
CA ARG A 109 25.60 -4.79 -6.64
C ARG A 109 25.09 -5.44 -7.94
N SER A 110 23.95 -6.12 -7.92
CA SER A 110 23.31 -6.71 -9.09
C SER A 110 21.96 -6.09 -9.44
N ARG A 111 21.45 -5.13 -8.65
CA ARG A 111 20.12 -4.55 -8.89
C ARG A 111 20.20 -3.22 -9.64
N ASN A 112 19.47 -3.19 -10.75
CA ASN A 112 19.13 -1.94 -11.42
C ASN A 112 18.11 -1.19 -10.56
N TRP A 113 18.38 0.08 -10.30
CA TRP A 113 17.47 1.00 -9.59
C TRP A 113 16.06 1.01 -10.23
N SER A 114 15.98 0.87 -11.55
CA SER A 114 14.70 0.81 -12.26
C SER A 114 13.82 -0.37 -11.80
N THR A 115 14.40 -1.54 -11.55
CA THR A 115 13.65 -2.74 -11.14
C THR A 115 13.00 -2.57 -9.77
N VAL A 116 13.68 -1.92 -8.84
CA VAL A 116 13.12 -1.63 -7.51
C VAL A 116 11.93 -0.66 -7.64
N TRP A 117 12.04 0.31 -8.53
CA TRP A 117 10.96 1.26 -8.78
C TRP A 117 9.77 0.62 -9.50
N ASP A 118 10.00 -0.24 -10.49
CA ASP A 118 8.94 -0.98 -11.18
C ASP A 118 8.16 -1.89 -10.21
N GLU A 119 8.85 -2.58 -9.30
CA GLU A 119 8.23 -3.38 -8.25
C GLU A 119 7.37 -2.53 -7.30
N PHE A 120 7.82 -1.31 -7.01
CA PHE A 120 7.07 -0.39 -6.16
C PHE A 120 5.85 0.21 -6.87
N ASN A 121 5.95 0.58 -8.15
CA ASN A 121 4.80 1.05 -8.93
C ASN A 121 3.71 -0.02 -9.01
N ASP A 122 4.08 -1.29 -9.20
CA ASP A 122 3.10 -2.39 -9.20
C ASP A 122 2.42 -2.57 -7.82
N ILE A 123 3.07 -2.18 -6.73
CA ILE A 123 2.43 -2.15 -5.40
C ILE A 123 1.49 -0.95 -5.30
N ILE A 124 1.88 0.23 -5.79
CA ILE A 124 1.01 1.41 -5.82
C ILE A 124 -0.24 1.14 -6.65
N ASP A 125 -0.09 0.57 -7.84
CA ASP A 125 -1.22 0.26 -8.73
C ASP A 125 -2.22 -0.68 -8.04
N ARG A 126 -1.73 -1.68 -7.29
CA ARG A 126 -2.58 -2.58 -6.51
C ARG A 126 -3.26 -1.91 -5.32
N ILE A 127 -2.60 -0.95 -4.68
CA ILE A 127 -3.24 -0.15 -3.63
C ILE A 127 -4.36 0.68 -4.27
N ALA A 128 -4.10 1.33 -5.40
CA ALA A 128 -5.10 2.12 -6.12
C ALA A 128 -6.27 1.29 -6.69
N GLU A 129 -6.07 0.01 -6.98
CA GLU A 129 -7.14 -0.93 -7.35
C GLU A 129 -7.97 -1.40 -6.14
N HIS A 130 -7.37 -1.37 -4.95
CA HIS A 130 -8.01 -1.78 -3.70
C HIS A 130 -8.87 -0.66 -3.08
N GLU A 131 -8.38 0.58 -3.11
CA GLU A 131 -9.12 1.79 -2.67
C GLU A 131 -10.26 2.20 -3.63
#